data_AF-A0AAW1V5A4-F1
#
_entry.id   AF-A0AAW1V5A4-F1
#
_cell.length_a   1.000
_cell.length_b   1.000
_cell.length_c   1.000
_cell.angle_alpha   90.00
_cell.angle_beta   90.00
_cell.angle_gamma   90.00
#
_symmetry.space_group_name_H-M   'P 1'
#
loop_
_entity.id
_entity.type
_entity.pdbx_description
1 polymer ?
#
loop_
_entity_poly.entity_id
_entity_poly.type
_entity_poly.pdbx_seq_one_letter_code
_entity_poly.pdbx_strand_id
1 'polypeptide(L)'
;MAGVRIQDDIPLADDDPQVIINDEPEQNSISEGNFSSSMIHGRSMDSIQSTFTNGSSSPQPNSLEPDTSPDEQEEKARLISQVLELQNTLDDLSQRVDSVKEENLKLRSENQVLGQYIENLMSASSVFQSTSPKIKKK
;
A
#
# COMPACT_ATOMS: atom_id res chain seq x y z
N MET A 1 -22.41 14.07 -53.33
CA MET A 1 -21.69 14.20 -52.04
C MET A 1 -22.57 13.62 -50.95
N ALA A 2 -22.27 12.41 -50.50
CA ALA A 2 -23.02 11.71 -49.47
C ALA A 2 -22.53 12.19 -48.09
N GLY A 3 -23.45 12.65 -47.25
CA GLY A 3 -23.17 13.07 -45.88
C GLY A 3 -23.04 11.87 -44.96
N VAL A 4 -21.88 11.74 -44.30
CA VAL A 4 -21.64 10.75 -43.25
C VAL A 4 -22.19 11.33 -41.95
N ARG A 5 -23.29 10.76 -41.44
CA ARG A 5 -23.72 10.94 -40.04
C ARG A 5 -22.90 9.98 -39.19
N ILE A 6 -21.93 10.50 -38.46
CA ILE A 6 -21.26 9.73 -37.40
C ILE A 6 -22.14 9.90 -36.16
N GLN A 7 -22.82 8.81 -35.80
CA GLN A 7 -23.50 8.66 -34.52
C GLN A 7 -22.41 8.32 -33.50
N ASP A 8 -21.97 9.31 -32.74
CA ASP A 8 -21.10 9.10 -31.58
C ASP A 8 -21.96 8.71 -30.36
N ASP A 9 -22.63 7.57 -30.44
CA ASP A 9 -23.21 6.90 -29.26
C ASP A 9 -22.10 6.05 -28.61
N ILE A 10 -21.21 6.73 -27.87
CA ILE A 10 -20.24 6.07 -27.01
C ILE A 10 -21.04 5.44 -25.86
N PRO A 11 -21.02 4.11 -25.66
CA PRO A 11 -21.77 3.48 -24.58
C PRO A 11 -21.21 3.94 -23.23
N LEU A 12 -22.08 4.50 -22.39
CA LEU A 12 -21.83 4.86 -21.00
C LEU A 12 -21.45 3.58 -20.23
N ALA A 13 -20.20 3.48 -19.76
CA ALA A 13 -19.73 2.40 -18.90
C ALA A 13 -20.24 2.57 -17.44
N ASP A 14 -21.49 2.98 -17.29
CA ASP A 14 -22.06 3.52 -16.05
C ASP A 14 -22.82 2.47 -15.23
N ASP A 15 -22.42 1.20 -15.36
CA ASP A 15 -23.08 0.08 -14.66
C ASP A 15 -22.08 -0.83 -13.93
N ASP A 16 -20.96 -0.25 -13.48
CA ASP A 16 -20.15 -0.89 -12.44
C ASP A 16 -20.87 -0.68 -11.09
N PRO A 17 -21.35 -1.75 -10.43
CA PRO A 17 -22.05 -1.62 -9.16
C PRO A 17 -21.11 -0.98 -8.14
N GLN A 18 -21.53 0.17 -7.60
CA GLN A 18 -20.85 0.82 -6.49
C GLN A 18 -20.78 -0.15 -5.31
N VAL A 19 -19.58 -0.62 -4.99
CA VAL A 19 -19.32 -1.33 -3.73
C VAL A 19 -19.51 -0.30 -2.61
N ILE A 20 -20.69 -0.34 -1.98
CA ILE A 20 -20.95 0.37 -0.72
C ILE A 20 -20.15 -0.35 0.36
N ILE A 21 -19.01 0.22 0.74
CA ILE A 21 -18.33 -0.17 1.97
C ILE A 21 -19.13 0.48 3.10
N ASN A 22 -19.88 -0.32 3.84
CA ASN A 22 -20.55 0.12 5.06
C ASN A 22 -19.48 0.43 6.13
N ASP A 23 -19.36 1.70 6.51
CA ASP A 23 -18.52 2.17 7.63
C ASP A 23 -19.17 1.86 8.99
N GLU A 24 -19.32 0.59 9.35
CA GLU A 24 -19.57 0.20 10.75
C GLU A 24 -18.22 0.03 11.48
N PRO A 25 -17.97 0.73 12.60
CA PRO A 25 -16.74 0.55 13.36
C PRO A 25 -16.84 -0.75 14.17
N GLU A 26 -16.17 -1.81 13.71
CA GLU A 26 -15.95 -2.98 14.56
C GLU A 26 -15.11 -2.58 15.78
N GLN A 27 -15.75 -2.67 16.95
CA GLN A 27 -15.11 -2.58 18.25
C GLN A 27 -14.17 -3.77 18.44
N ASN A 28 -12.91 -3.64 18.02
CA ASN A 28 -11.81 -4.44 18.54
C ASN A 28 -10.93 -3.57 19.44
N SER A 29 -11.06 -3.84 20.73
CA SER A 29 -10.31 -3.29 21.83
C SER A 29 -8.80 -3.32 21.59
N ILE A 30 -8.24 -2.13 21.39
CA ILE A 30 -6.83 -1.81 21.60
C ILE A 30 -6.46 -2.06 23.08
N SER A 31 -5.71 -3.12 23.36
CA SER A 31 -4.96 -3.22 24.62
C SER A 31 -3.61 -2.53 24.40
N GLU A 32 -3.51 -1.30 24.88
CA GLU A 32 -2.25 -0.59 25.05
C GLU A 32 -1.30 -1.35 25.99
N GLY A 33 0.00 -1.25 25.71
CA GLY A 33 1.04 -1.34 26.75
C GLY A 33 2.01 -2.53 26.65
N ASN A 34 3.06 -2.42 25.82
CA ASN A 34 4.47 -2.48 26.26
C ASN A 34 5.42 -2.47 25.06
N PHE A 35 5.88 -1.28 24.67
CA PHE A 35 7.22 -1.16 24.09
C PHE A 35 8.16 -0.74 25.22
N SER A 36 9.32 -1.40 25.30
CA SER A 36 10.50 -1.07 26.11
C SER A 36 10.58 -1.73 27.48
N SER A 37 11.32 -2.84 27.57
CA SER A 37 12.39 -3.09 28.56
C SER A 37 12.61 -4.59 28.73
N SER A 38 13.62 -5.16 28.04
CA SER A 38 14.46 -6.26 28.58
C SER A 38 15.60 -6.61 27.61
N MET A 39 16.47 -5.63 27.29
CA MET A 39 17.89 -5.96 27.30
C MET A 39 18.26 -5.97 28.79
N ILE A 40 18.37 -7.15 29.40
CA ILE A 40 19.13 -7.52 30.60
C ILE A 40 18.62 -8.91 31.00
N HIS A 41 19.26 -9.94 30.48
CA HIS A 41 19.47 -11.15 31.25
C HIS A 41 20.95 -11.51 31.14
N GLY A 42 21.76 -10.65 31.75
CA GLY A 42 23.02 -11.06 32.34
C GLY A 42 22.71 -12.10 33.41
N ARG A 43 22.86 -13.36 33.05
CA ARG A 43 23.10 -14.44 34.00
C ARG A 43 24.33 -15.17 33.50
N SER A 44 25.48 -14.70 33.99
CA SER A 44 26.60 -15.59 34.28
C SER A 44 26.03 -16.81 35.01
N MET A 45 26.29 -17.98 34.44
CA MET A 45 26.39 -19.23 35.16
C MET A 45 27.74 -19.82 34.74
N ASP A 46 28.78 -19.24 35.31
CA ASP A 46 30.06 -19.90 35.41
C ASP A 46 29.88 -21.22 36.20
N SER A 47 30.49 -22.27 35.65
CA SER A 47 30.91 -23.52 36.31
C SER A 47 29.85 -24.58 36.64
N ILE A 48 29.74 -25.59 35.76
CA ILE A 48 29.95 -26.98 36.19
C ILE A 48 30.94 -27.64 35.23
N GLN A 49 32.21 -27.63 35.63
CA GLN A 49 33.23 -28.48 35.04
C GLN A 49 33.04 -29.90 35.59
N SER A 50 32.39 -30.76 34.80
CA SER A 50 32.30 -32.18 35.11
C SER A 50 33.66 -32.83 34.85
N THR A 51 34.52 -32.86 35.86
CA THR A 51 35.56 -33.90 35.97
C THR A 51 34.83 -35.24 36.04
N PHE A 52 34.94 -36.13 35.05
CA PHE A 52 35.14 -37.60 35.11
C PHE A 52 34.97 -38.24 33.69
N THR A 53 35.78 -37.88 32.70
CA THR A 53 36.04 -38.81 31.56
C THR A 53 37.53 -38.86 31.30
N ASN A 54 38.12 -39.93 31.83
CA ASN A 54 39.48 -40.36 31.59
C ASN A 54 39.62 -40.75 30.10
N GLY A 55 40.56 -40.10 29.40
CA GLY A 55 41.12 -40.58 28.14
C GLY A 55 40.33 -40.21 26.87
N SER A 56 40.82 -39.18 26.20
CA SER A 56 41.16 -39.17 24.76
C SER A 56 40.78 -37.84 24.11
N SER A 57 41.82 -37.15 23.64
CA SER A 57 41.87 -36.18 22.56
C SER A 57 40.60 -35.38 22.30
N SER A 58 40.61 -34.13 22.77
CA SER A 58 39.75 -33.06 22.24
C SER A 58 39.85 -33.05 20.70
N PRO A 59 38.77 -33.29 19.95
CA PRO A 59 38.60 -32.59 18.70
C PRO A 59 38.19 -31.17 19.10
N GLN A 60 38.83 -30.18 18.49
CA GLN A 60 38.35 -28.81 18.45
C GLN A 60 36.84 -28.82 18.13
N PRO A 61 36.04 -27.85 18.61
CA PRO A 61 34.76 -27.61 17.96
C PRO A 61 35.11 -27.25 16.52
N ASN A 62 34.99 -28.23 15.61
CA ASN A 62 34.91 -27.95 14.20
C ASN A 62 33.78 -26.94 14.08
N SER A 63 34.20 -25.70 13.87
CA SER A 63 33.40 -24.65 13.28
C SER A 63 32.54 -25.34 12.24
N LEU A 64 31.23 -25.34 12.45
CA LEU A 64 30.28 -25.61 11.38
C LEU A 64 30.41 -24.42 10.41
N GLU A 65 31.56 -24.31 9.74
CA GLU A 65 31.66 -23.55 8.52
C GLU A 65 30.82 -24.34 7.54
N PRO A 66 29.69 -23.78 7.06
CA PRO A 66 29.02 -24.40 5.95
C PRO A 66 30.04 -24.42 4.82
N ASP A 67 30.29 -25.61 4.26
CA ASP A 67 31.18 -25.87 3.13
C ASP A 67 30.57 -25.27 1.85
N THR A 68 30.25 -23.97 1.89
CA THR A 68 29.81 -23.20 0.74
C THR A 68 31.07 -22.75 0.04
N SER A 69 31.24 -23.20 -1.20
CA SER A 69 32.37 -22.79 -2.01
C SER A 69 32.41 -21.25 -2.11
N PRO A 70 33.60 -20.64 -2.23
CA PRO A 70 33.71 -19.18 -2.37
C PRO A 70 32.86 -18.62 -3.51
N ASP A 71 32.68 -19.41 -4.58
CA ASP A 71 31.84 -19.08 -5.73
C ASP A 71 30.35 -18.98 -5.37
N GLU A 72 29.83 -19.92 -4.57
CA GLU A 72 28.43 -19.88 -4.08
C GLU A 72 28.18 -18.68 -3.18
N GLN A 73 29.18 -18.29 -2.37
CA GLN A 73 29.07 -17.13 -1.50
C GLN A 73 29.08 -15.81 -2.30
N GLU A 74 29.85 -15.74 -3.37
CA GLU A 74 29.83 -14.61 -4.31
C GLU A 74 28.49 -14.52 -5.06
N GLU A 75 27.96 -15.64 -5.56
CA GLU A 75 26.66 -15.68 -6.21
C GLU A 75 25.54 -15.23 -5.27
N LYS A 76 25.56 -15.72 -4.03
CA LYS A 76 24.62 -15.29 -2.99
C LYS A 76 24.74 -13.79 -2.71
N ALA A 77 25.95 -13.24 -2.66
CA ALA A 77 26.16 -11.81 -2.48
C ALA A 77 25.61 -10.97 -3.65
N ARG A 78 25.75 -11.46 -4.89
CA ARG A 78 25.16 -10.83 -6.10
C ARG A 78 23.63 -10.85 -6.05
N LEU A 79 23.04 -11.99 -5.72
CA LEU A 79 21.59 -12.14 -5.56
C LEU A 79 21.04 -11.21 -4.47
N ILE A 80 21.70 -11.15 -3.31
CA ILE A 80 21.33 -10.23 -2.23
C ILE A 80 21.34 -8.79 -2.72
N SER A 81 22.39 -8.37 -3.44
CA SER A 81 22.50 -7.01 -3.97
C SER A 81 21.36 -6.67 -4.92
N GLN A 82 21.01 -7.59 -5.83
CA GLN A 82 19.88 -7.40 -6.74
C GLN A 82 18.55 -7.31 -5.99
N VAL A 83 18.33 -8.16 -4.98
CA VAL A 83 17.11 -8.10 -4.17
C VAL A 83 17.01 -6.76 -3.45
N LEU A 84 18.11 -6.24 -2.90
CA LEU A 84 18.12 -4.94 -2.23
C LEU A 84 17.82 -3.80 -3.20
N GLU A 85 18.37 -3.82 -4.41
CA GLU A 85 18.07 -2.81 -5.44
C GLU A 85 16.59 -2.83 -5.85
N LEU A 86 16.03 -4.03 -6.06
CA LEU A 86 14.62 -4.20 -6.37
C LEU A 86 13.72 -3.74 -5.22
N GLN A 87 14.09 -4.03 -3.97
CA GLN A 87 13.36 -3.57 -2.79
C GLN A 87 13.36 -2.04 -2.69
N ASN A 88 14.51 -1.39 -2.89
CA ASN A 88 14.59 0.07 -2.90
C ASN A 88 13.69 0.66 -4.01
N THR A 89 13.77 0.11 -5.23
CA THR A 89 12.95 0.59 -6.36
C THR A 89 11.45 0.41 -6.09
N LEU A 90 11.07 -0.70 -5.45
CA LEU A 90 9.69 -0.98 -5.09
C LEU A 90 9.18 -0.03 -4.00
N ASP A 91 10.00 0.25 -3.00
CA ASP A 91 9.68 1.19 -1.92
C ASP A 91 9.46 2.61 -2.47
N ASP A 92 10.37 3.09 -3.33
CA ASP A 92 10.24 4.37 -4.03
C ASP A 92 8.95 4.45 -4.86
N LEU A 93 8.62 3.38 -5.59
CA LEU A 93 7.39 3.32 -6.37
C LEU A 93 6.15 3.33 -5.47
N SER A 94 6.18 2.60 -4.34
CA SER A 94 5.09 2.57 -3.37
C SER A 94 4.83 3.97 -2.80
N GLN A 95 5.87 4.68 -2.38
CA GLN A 95 5.74 6.03 -1.86
C GLN A 95 5.19 7.01 -2.91
N ARG A 96 5.61 6.89 -4.16
CA ARG A 96 5.07 7.70 -5.26
C ARG A 96 3.58 7.40 -5.51
N VAL A 97 3.17 6.14 -5.44
CA VAL A 97 1.76 5.75 -5.56
C VAL A 97 0.93 6.36 -4.44
N ASP A 98 1.41 6.30 -3.20
CA ASP A 98 0.71 6.90 -2.06
C ASP A 98 0.58 8.42 -2.18
N SER A 99 1.64 9.09 -2.66
CA SER A 99 1.62 10.52 -2.93
C SER A 99 0.58 10.90 -4.00
N VAL A 100 0.49 10.11 -5.08
CA VAL A 100 -0.50 10.32 -6.15
C VAL A 100 -1.93 10.07 -5.64
N LYS A 101 -2.13 9.07 -4.79
CA LYS A 101 -3.45 8.82 -4.16
C LYS A 101 -3.88 9.99 -3.28
N GLU A 102 -2.98 10.54 -2.48
CA GLU A 102 -3.27 11.68 -1.62
C GLU A 102 -3.64 12.92 -2.45
N GLU A 103 -2.85 13.24 -3.48
CA GLU A 103 -3.15 14.36 -4.39
C GLU A 103 -4.50 14.15 -5.10
N ASN A 104 -4.78 12.94 -5.57
CA ASN A 104 -6.05 12.62 -6.23
C ASN A 104 -7.25 12.81 -5.28
N LEU A 105 -7.13 12.37 -4.03
CA LEU A 105 -8.18 12.55 -3.02
C LEU A 105 -8.42 14.03 -2.75
N LYS A 106 -7.35 14.82 -2.61
CA LYS A 106 -7.44 16.28 -2.45
C LYS A 106 -8.18 16.91 -3.63
N LEU A 107 -7.78 16.62 -4.87
CA LEU A 107 -8.43 17.16 -6.06
C LEU A 107 -9.90 16.75 -6.16
N ARG A 108 -10.24 15.51 -5.79
CA ARG A 108 -11.64 15.04 -5.74
C ARG A 108 -12.46 15.84 -4.74
N SER A 109 -11.96 16.06 -3.53
CA SER A 109 -12.66 16.86 -2.52
C SER A 109 -12.85 18.32 -2.95
N GLU A 110 -11.83 18.94 -3.55
CA GLU A 110 -11.94 20.30 -4.07
C GLU A 110 -12.97 20.39 -5.21
N ASN A 111 -12.91 19.46 -6.16
CA ASN A 111 -13.87 19.40 -7.27
C ASN A 111 -15.30 19.16 -6.77
N GLN A 112 -15.50 18.37 -5.71
CA GLN A 112 -16.82 18.20 -5.11
C GLN A 112 -17.37 19.52 -4.57
N VAL A 113 -16.55 20.28 -3.84
CA VAL A 113 -16.95 21.59 -3.31
C VAL A 113 -17.25 22.58 -4.43
N LEU A 114 -16.40 22.64 -5.46
CA LEU A 114 -16.61 23.49 -6.63
C LEU A 114 -17.88 23.09 -7.41
N GLY A 115 -18.11 21.80 -7.59
CA GLY A 115 -19.31 21.25 -8.23
C GLY A 115 -20.58 21.71 -7.51
N GLN A 116 -20.63 21.56 -6.18
CA GLN A 116 -21.76 22.01 -5.38
C GLN A 116 -21.98 23.53 -5.48
N TYR A 117 -20.90 24.31 -5.49
CA TYR A 117 -21.00 25.77 -5.66
C TYR A 117 -21.64 26.13 -7.01
N ILE A 118 -21.22 25.47 -8.08
CA ILE A 118 -21.79 25.67 -9.42
C ILE A 118 -23.27 25.26 -9.45
N GLU A 119 -23.62 24.10 -8.90
CA GLU A 119 -25.01 23.64 -8.80
C GLU A 119 -25.89 24.63 -8.04
N ASN A 120 -25.39 25.17 -6.93
CA ASN A 120 -26.11 26.15 -6.13
C ASN A 120 -26.35 27.44 -6.91
N LEU A 121 -25.36 27.90 -7.68
CA LEU A 121 -25.51 29.07 -8.54
C LEU A 121 -26.51 28.83 -9.68
N MET A 122 -26.44 27.67 -10.34
CA MET A 122 -27.39 27.30 -11.41
C MET A 122 -28.81 27.17 -10.88
N SER A 123 -28.99 26.63 -9.67
CA SER A 123 -30.29 26.43 -9.03
C SER A 123 -30.90 27.74 -8.50
N ALA A 124 -30.07 28.63 -7.93
CA ALA A 124 -30.52 29.91 -7.39
C ALA A 124 -30.71 30.98 -8.48
N SER A 125 -30.03 30.86 -9.61
CA SER A 125 -30.20 31.77 -10.75
C SER A 125 -31.40 31.35 -11.60
N SER A 126 -32.51 32.10 -11.49
CA SER A 126 -33.70 31.94 -12.33
C SER A 126 -33.43 32.06 -13.85
N VAL A 127 -32.22 32.46 -14.25
CA VAL A 127 -31.82 32.70 -15.65
C VAL A 127 -31.74 31.41 -16.48
N PHE A 128 -31.62 30.22 -15.87
CA PHE A 128 -31.58 28.94 -16.59
C PHE A 128 -32.93 28.23 -16.74
N GLN A 129 -34.02 28.75 -16.15
CA GLN A 129 -35.35 28.11 -16.23
C GLN A 129 -36.16 28.50 -17.49
N SER A 130 -35.74 29.52 -18.26
CA SER A 130 -36.58 30.15 -19.30
C SER A 130 -36.08 29.97 -20.73
N THR A 131 -35.80 28.75 -21.18
CA THR A 131 -35.76 28.43 -22.62
C THR A 131 -36.38 27.06 -22.93
N SER A 132 -37.54 26.76 -22.34
CA SER A 132 -38.38 25.66 -22.83
C SER A 132 -39.62 26.25 -23.51
N PRO A 133 -39.72 26.26 -24.86
CA PRO A 133 -40.94 26.66 -25.53
C PRO A 133 -42.01 25.62 -25.22
N LYS A 134 -42.98 25.98 -24.37
CA LYS A 134 -44.19 25.18 -24.13
C LYS A 134 -45.00 25.15 -25.42
N ILE A 135 -44.72 24.18 -26.30
CA ILE A 135 -45.54 23.90 -27.49
C ILE A 135 -46.87 23.35 -26.98
N LYS A 136 -47.85 24.23 -26.76
CA LYS A 136 -49.24 23.84 -26.54
C LYS A 136 -49.78 23.34 -27.89
N LYS A 137 -49.86 22.03 -28.08
CA LYS A 137 -50.65 21.43 -29.16
C LYS A 137 -52.13 21.67 -28.85
N LYS A 138 -52.82 22.34 -29.75
CA LYS A 138 -54.28 22.57 -29.76
C LYS A 138 -54.94 21.48 -30.58
#